data_AF-A0A356T7C4-F1
#
_entry.id   AF-A0A356T7C4-F1
#
_cell.length_a   1.000
_cell.length_b   1.000
_cell.length_c   1.000
_cell.angle_alpha   90.00
_cell.angle_beta   90.00
_cell.angle_gamma   90.00
#
_symmetry.space_group_name_H-M   'P 1'
#
loop_
_entity.id
_entity.type
_entity.pdbx_description
1 polymer ?
#
loop_
_entity_poly.entity_id
_entity_poly.type
_entity_poly.pdbx_seq_one_letter_code
_entity_poly.pdbx_strand_id
1 'polypeptide(L)'
;MPELPRGNTPAQRRGRDFYLPEGQCGVCHSGPMLNELSAFHPDVVAGGRSAGERTAMILAGTVGNRPQPGVQWCVLNPAGAVVLRTPVPFADPGIAVNTFPNRPGVIGGFKIPTLWGAAGTAPFFHDASALDLQQMMDHYNLFFARFSQFGPQLTPAEQADAIAYLELLGVRGNRNDDDDDDDDDD
;
A
#
# COMPACT_ATOMS: atom_id res chain seq x y z
N MET A 1 -3.20 18.31 10.30
CA MET A 1 -3.34 16.88 9.92
C MET A 1 -2.31 16.10 10.73
N PRO A 2 -2.56 14.83 11.13
CA PRO A 2 -1.63 14.13 12.02
C PRO A 2 -0.28 13.99 11.34
N GLU A 3 0.78 14.47 11.98
CA GLU A 3 2.13 14.15 11.56
C GLU A 3 2.40 12.66 11.82
N LEU A 4 3.22 12.05 10.98
CA LEU A 4 3.68 10.67 11.18
C LEU A 4 4.47 10.56 12.50
N PRO A 5 4.05 9.70 13.45
CA PRO A 5 4.73 9.52 14.72
C PRO A 5 6.21 9.23 14.49
N ARG A 6 7.09 9.79 15.34
CA ARG A 6 8.54 9.60 15.20
C ARG A 6 8.99 8.16 15.47
N GLY A 7 8.20 7.37 16.19
CA GLY A 7 8.60 6.05 16.68
C GLY A 7 9.20 6.11 18.08
N ASN A 8 8.86 5.13 18.91
CA ASN A 8 9.30 5.03 20.31
C ASN A 8 10.54 4.13 20.44
N THR A 9 10.66 3.11 19.57
CA THR A 9 11.80 2.19 19.51
C THR A 9 12.76 2.53 18.36
N PRO A 10 14.02 2.05 18.40
CA PRO A 10 14.93 2.18 17.26
C PRO A 10 14.38 1.55 15.97
N ALA A 11 13.70 0.41 16.07
CA ALA A 11 13.09 -0.26 14.92
C ALA A 11 11.98 0.59 14.29
N GLN A 12 11.09 1.16 15.11
CA GLN A 12 10.06 2.08 14.63
C GLN A 12 10.66 3.33 13.99
N ARG A 13 11.72 3.90 14.57
CA ARG A 13 12.42 5.07 14.00
C ARG A 13 12.99 4.78 12.62
N ARG A 14 13.65 3.63 12.43
CA ARG A 14 14.15 3.21 11.10
C ARG A 14 13.00 2.87 10.15
N GLY A 15 11.97 2.19 10.65
CA GLY A 15 10.79 1.81 9.88
C GLY A 15 10.03 3.01 9.31
N ARG A 16 10.00 4.13 10.06
CA ARG A 16 9.38 5.39 9.63
C ARG A 16 9.88 5.86 8.26
N ASP A 17 11.18 5.69 7.99
CA ASP A 17 11.80 6.21 6.77
C ASP A 17 11.20 5.58 5.51
N PHE A 18 10.68 4.35 5.58
CA PHE A 18 9.96 3.72 4.46
C PHE A 18 8.62 4.39 4.16
N TYR A 19 7.95 4.98 5.15
CA TYR A 19 6.60 5.54 5.06
C TYR A 19 6.57 7.06 4.92
N LEU A 20 7.73 7.74 5.01
CA LEU A 20 7.85 9.14 4.63
C LEU A 20 7.51 9.31 3.14
N PRO A 21 7.08 10.51 2.70
CA PRO A 21 6.69 10.73 1.31
C PRO A 21 7.75 10.40 0.27
N GLU A 22 9.03 10.50 0.61
CA GLU A 22 10.20 10.14 -0.20
C GLU A 22 10.61 8.66 -0.05
N GLY A 23 10.01 7.97 0.92
CA GLY A 23 10.28 6.59 1.27
C GLY A 23 9.61 5.59 0.32
N GLN A 24 10.13 4.36 0.34
CA GLN A 24 9.72 3.31 -0.59
C GLN A 24 8.23 2.95 -0.52
N CYS A 25 7.67 2.81 0.68
CA CYS A 25 6.24 2.60 0.89
C CYS A 25 5.45 3.90 0.66
N GLY A 26 6.07 5.05 0.99
CA GLY A 26 5.54 6.39 0.77
C GLY A 26 5.20 6.70 -0.67
N VAL A 27 5.85 6.06 -1.65
CA VAL A 27 5.49 6.18 -3.09
C VAL A 27 3.98 6.04 -3.29
N CYS A 28 3.37 5.04 -2.66
CA CYS A 28 1.92 4.76 -2.74
C CYS A 28 1.16 5.12 -1.47
N HIS A 29 1.81 5.08 -0.31
CA HIS A 29 1.20 5.37 0.99
C HIS A 29 1.64 6.73 1.49
N SER A 30 1.31 7.78 0.74
CA SER A 30 1.59 9.16 1.09
C SER A 30 0.37 9.92 1.59
N GLY A 31 0.63 11.17 1.99
CA GLY A 31 -0.39 12.09 2.43
C GLY A 31 -0.94 11.78 3.83
N PRO A 32 -1.90 12.58 4.29
CA PRO A 32 -2.41 12.54 5.67
C PRO A 32 -3.03 11.19 6.05
N MET A 33 -3.55 10.47 5.06
CA MET A 33 -4.22 9.19 5.25
C MET A 33 -3.38 8.01 4.77
N LEU A 34 -2.14 8.23 4.31
CA LEU A 34 -1.25 7.18 3.81
C LEU A 34 -1.92 6.31 2.74
N ASN A 35 -2.63 6.93 1.80
CA ASN A 35 -3.50 6.23 0.84
C ASN A 35 -3.53 6.87 -0.55
N GLU A 36 -2.48 7.59 -0.91
CA GLU A 36 -2.36 8.26 -2.20
C GLU A 36 -0.91 8.34 -2.66
N LEU A 37 -0.71 8.49 -3.97
CA LEU A 37 0.63 8.61 -4.53
C LEU A 37 1.33 9.88 -4.09
N SER A 38 2.60 9.72 -3.75
CA SER A 38 3.51 10.80 -3.42
C SER A 38 3.83 11.71 -4.62
N ALA A 39 4.04 12.99 -4.34
CA ALA A 39 4.64 13.92 -5.32
C ALA A 39 6.18 13.82 -5.38
N PHE A 40 6.81 13.10 -4.45
CA PHE A 40 8.27 13.02 -4.29
C PHE A 40 8.92 11.94 -5.15
N HIS A 41 8.14 11.19 -5.92
CA HIS A 41 8.61 10.15 -6.84
C HIS A 41 8.22 10.48 -8.29
N PRO A 42 8.88 11.48 -8.90
CA PRO A 42 8.51 11.99 -10.21
C PRO A 42 8.71 10.97 -11.34
N ASP A 43 9.59 10.00 -11.16
CA ASP A 43 9.81 8.86 -12.06
C ASP A 43 8.59 7.92 -12.12
N VAL A 44 7.96 7.68 -10.97
CA VAL A 44 6.71 6.90 -10.87
C VAL A 44 5.51 7.71 -11.38
N VAL A 45 5.47 9.01 -11.09
CA VAL A 45 4.42 9.92 -11.54
C VAL A 45 4.50 10.15 -13.07
N ALA A 46 5.70 10.25 -13.65
CA ALA A 46 5.89 10.40 -15.09
C ALA A 46 5.44 9.18 -15.92
N GLY A 47 5.26 8.01 -15.28
CA GLY A 47 4.73 6.79 -15.90
C GLY A 47 3.23 6.80 -16.22
N GLY A 48 2.60 7.98 -16.31
CA GLY A 48 1.16 8.13 -16.58
C GLY A 48 0.26 8.09 -15.35
N ARG A 49 0.84 8.29 -14.16
CA ARG A 49 0.10 8.41 -12.89
C ARG A 49 0.20 9.84 -12.38
N SER A 50 -0.54 10.20 -11.34
CA SER A 50 -0.48 11.57 -10.78
C SER A 50 -0.37 11.52 -9.28
N ALA A 51 0.40 12.44 -8.69
CA ALA A 51 0.39 12.64 -7.24
C ALA A 51 -1.05 12.81 -6.75
N GLY A 52 -1.37 12.21 -5.60
CA GLY A 52 -2.74 12.16 -5.08
C GLY A 52 -3.64 11.08 -5.69
N GLU A 53 -3.19 10.33 -6.71
CA GLU A 53 -3.94 9.17 -7.20
C GLU A 53 -4.04 8.10 -6.10
N ARG A 54 -5.23 7.52 -5.93
CA ARG A 54 -5.55 6.62 -4.82
C ARG A 54 -5.79 5.17 -5.23
N THR A 55 -5.33 4.80 -6.42
CA THR A 55 -5.49 3.45 -6.97
C THR A 55 -4.16 2.91 -7.44
N ALA A 56 -3.83 1.67 -7.11
CA ALA A 56 -2.59 1.02 -7.53
C ALA A 56 -2.85 -0.46 -7.84
N MET A 57 -2.02 -1.04 -8.71
CA MET A 57 -1.94 -2.47 -8.90
C MET A 57 -0.58 -2.98 -8.42
N ILE A 58 -0.60 -3.85 -7.40
CA ILE A 58 0.60 -4.41 -6.75
C ILE A 58 0.73 -5.93 -6.92
N LEU A 59 -0.01 -6.52 -7.87
CA LEU A 59 -0.04 -7.96 -8.14
C LEU A 59 -0.52 -8.82 -6.95
N ALA A 60 -1.25 -8.25 -5.99
CA ALA A 60 -1.86 -9.02 -4.89
C ALA A 60 -2.74 -10.14 -5.48
N GLY A 61 -2.62 -11.35 -4.93
CA GLY A 61 -3.28 -12.55 -5.46
C GLY A 61 -2.69 -13.13 -6.74
N THR A 62 -1.73 -12.46 -7.38
CA THR A 62 -1.04 -12.98 -8.57
C THR A 62 0.32 -13.58 -8.22
N VAL A 63 0.97 -13.01 -7.20
CA VAL A 63 2.25 -13.46 -6.64
C VAL A 63 2.13 -13.65 -5.12
N GLY A 64 3.13 -14.25 -4.49
CA GLY A 64 3.17 -14.47 -3.04
C GLY A 64 2.74 -15.86 -2.60
N ASN A 65 2.46 -15.99 -1.30
CA ASN A 65 2.26 -17.28 -0.64
C ASN A 65 0.90 -17.94 -0.93
N ARG A 66 -0.07 -17.19 -1.47
CA ARG A 66 -1.42 -17.66 -1.79
C ARG A 66 -1.93 -17.06 -3.09
N PRO A 67 -1.37 -17.46 -4.24
CA PRO A 67 -1.86 -17.01 -5.53
C PRO A 67 -3.30 -17.49 -5.72
N GLN A 68 -4.15 -16.60 -6.18
CA GLN A 68 -5.54 -16.86 -6.52
C GLN A 68 -5.67 -17.24 -8.00
N PRO A 69 -6.67 -18.04 -8.39
CA PRO A 69 -6.95 -18.31 -9.80
C PRO A 69 -7.23 -17.01 -10.56
N GLY A 70 -6.35 -16.67 -11.51
CA GLY A 70 -6.50 -15.49 -12.36
C GLY A 70 -7.12 -15.83 -13.71
N VAL A 71 -7.85 -14.87 -14.29
CA VAL A 71 -8.32 -14.93 -15.67
C VAL A 71 -7.66 -13.84 -16.51
N GLN A 72 -7.52 -14.12 -17.80
CA GLN A 72 -6.98 -13.16 -18.75
C GLN A 72 -8.06 -12.13 -19.12
N TRP A 73 -7.85 -10.88 -18.72
CA TRP A 73 -8.76 -9.80 -19.07
C TRP A 73 -8.43 -9.24 -20.45
N CYS A 74 -9.47 -9.07 -21.28
CA CYS A 74 -9.39 -8.51 -22.63
C CYS A 74 -10.44 -7.42 -22.79
N VAL A 75 -10.05 -6.32 -23.43
CA VAL A 75 -10.95 -5.26 -23.86
C VAL A 75 -11.18 -5.42 -25.35
N LEU A 76 -12.45 -5.45 -25.76
CA LEU A 76 -12.86 -5.50 -27.15
C LEU A 76 -13.36 -4.13 -27.60
N ASN A 77 -13.06 -3.75 -28.84
CA ASN A 77 -13.72 -2.62 -29.49
C ASN A 77 -15.14 -3.01 -29.98
N PRO A 78 -15.97 -2.05 -30.45
CA PRO A 78 -17.31 -2.37 -30.96
C PRO A 78 -17.34 -3.35 -32.14
N ALA A 79 -16.24 -3.47 -32.90
CA ALA A 79 -16.09 -4.45 -33.98
C ALA A 79 -15.70 -5.86 -33.48
N GLY A 80 -15.55 -6.05 -32.16
CA GLY A 80 -15.18 -7.32 -31.54
C GLY A 80 -13.68 -7.62 -31.52
N ALA A 81 -12.82 -6.72 -32.01
CA ALA A 81 -11.38 -6.92 -31.98
C ALA A 81 -10.82 -6.61 -30.58
N VAL A 82 -9.91 -7.46 -30.09
CA VAL A 82 -9.20 -7.21 -28.82
C VAL A 82 -8.22 -6.05 -29.01
N VAL A 83 -8.44 -4.97 -28.25
CA VAL A 83 -7.60 -3.75 -28.28
C VAL A 83 -6.71 -3.60 -27.06
N LEU A 84 -7.00 -4.33 -25.98
CA LEU A 84 -6.11 -4.46 -24.83
C LEU A 84 -6.23 -5.85 -24.22
N ARG A 85 -5.09 -6.37 -23.77
CA ARG A 85 -4.95 -7.62 -23.04
C ARG A 85 -4.07 -7.34 -21.82
N THR A 86 -4.51 -7.72 -20.62
CA THR A 86 -3.67 -7.54 -19.43
C THR A 86 -2.36 -8.32 -19.56
N PRO A 87 -1.24 -7.79 -19.08
CA PRO A 87 0.07 -8.45 -19.23
C PRO A 87 0.19 -9.71 -18.36
N VAL A 88 -0.65 -9.84 -17.34
CA VAL A 88 -0.77 -11.02 -16.48
C VAL A 88 -2.26 -11.31 -16.19
N PRO A 89 -2.63 -12.55 -15.81
CA PRO A 89 -3.97 -12.88 -15.34
C PRO A 89 -4.26 -12.23 -13.98
N PHE A 90 -5.51 -11.81 -13.78
CA PHE A 90 -5.99 -11.28 -12.51
C PHE A 90 -7.30 -11.97 -12.12
N ALA A 91 -7.51 -12.23 -10.84
CA ALA A 91 -8.78 -12.79 -10.36
C ALA A 91 -9.94 -11.78 -10.50
N ASP A 92 -9.67 -10.50 -10.22
CA ASP A 92 -10.64 -9.41 -10.20
C ASP A 92 -10.09 -8.21 -11.01
N PRO A 93 -10.91 -7.60 -11.90
CA PRO A 93 -10.50 -6.46 -12.72
C PRO A 93 -10.38 -5.13 -11.93
N GLY A 94 -10.82 -5.10 -10.68
CA GLY A 94 -10.71 -3.96 -9.78
C GLY A 94 -11.46 -2.73 -10.29
N ILE A 95 -10.88 -1.56 -10.08
CA ILE A 95 -11.49 -0.25 -10.41
C ILE A 95 -11.76 -0.06 -11.92
N ALA A 96 -11.20 -0.92 -12.78
CA ALA A 96 -11.46 -0.88 -14.21
C ALA A 96 -12.94 -1.08 -14.57
N VAL A 97 -13.72 -1.81 -13.76
CA VAL A 97 -15.16 -1.99 -13.99
C VAL A 97 -15.94 -0.67 -13.98
N ASN A 98 -15.42 0.35 -13.28
CA ASN A 98 -16.06 1.65 -13.12
C ASN A 98 -15.42 2.76 -13.97
N THR A 99 -14.21 2.52 -14.48
CA THR A 99 -13.39 3.56 -15.13
C THR A 99 -13.12 3.29 -16.60
N PHE A 100 -13.45 2.09 -17.08
CA PHE A 100 -13.42 1.77 -18.50
C PHE A 100 -14.48 2.58 -19.28
N PRO A 101 -14.19 3.08 -20.50
CA PRO A 101 -12.95 2.97 -21.27
C PRO A 101 -11.88 4.04 -20.99
N ASN A 102 -12.12 4.95 -20.05
CA ASN A 102 -11.29 6.14 -19.86
C ASN A 102 -9.94 5.87 -19.20
N ARG A 103 -9.82 4.77 -18.42
CA ARG A 103 -8.56 4.38 -17.75
C ARG A 103 -8.26 2.89 -17.93
N PRO A 104 -8.04 2.38 -19.15
CA PRO A 104 -7.93 0.94 -19.37
C PRO A 104 -6.64 0.33 -18.77
N GLY A 105 -5.65 1.17 -18.41
CA GLY A 105 -4.42 0.75 -17.74
C GLY A 105 -4.55 0.40 -16.25
N VAL A 106 -5.75 0.49 -15.65
CA VAL A 106 -5.97 0.21 -14.21
C VAL A 106 -6.64 -1.14 -13.95
N ILE A 107 -6.69 -2.06 -14.94
CA ILE A 107 -7.24 -3.40 -14.71
C ILE A 107 -6.40 -4.13 -13.65
N GLY A 108 -7.08 -4.68 -12.65
CA GLY A 108 -6.50 -5.26 -11.45
C GLY A 108 -6.12 -4.22 -10.39
N GLY A 109 -6.30 -2.93 -10.66
CA GLY A 109 -6.01 -1.85 -9.71
C GLY A 109 -7.10 -1.71 -8.65
N PHE A 110 -6.69 -1.53 -7.40
CA PHE A 110 -7.58 -1.32 -6.26
C PHE A 110 -7.26 -0.01 -5.56
N LYS A 111 -8.19 0.45 -4.72
CA LYS A 111 -7.97 1.59 -3.85
C LYS A 111 -6.79 1.30 -2.93
N ILE A 112 -5.85 2.24 -2.83
CA ILE A 112 -4.78 2.20 -1.82
C ILE A 112 -5.47 2.35 -0.45
N PRO A 113 -5.34 1.39 0.47
CA PRO A 113 -5.93 1.50 1.81
C PRO A 113 -5.16 2.53 2.64
N THR A 114 -5.82 3.08 3.66
CA THR A 114 -5.10 3.83 4.70
C THR A 114 -4.27 2.87 5.54
N LEU A 115 -3.09 3.32 5.98
CA LEU A 115 -2.25 2.54 6.87
C LEU A 115 -2.50 2.81 8.36
N TRP A 116 -3.27 3.84 8.70
CA TRP A 116 -3.71 4.06 10.07
C TRP A 116 -4.60 2.91 10.53
N GLY A 117 -4.20 2.21 11.59
CA GLY A 117 -4.93 1.04 12.08
C GLY A 117 -4.71 -0.26 11.28
N ALA A 118 -3.98 -0.23 10.16
CA ALA A 118 -3.95 -1.36 9.23
C ALA A 118 -3.30 -2.61 9.81
N ALA A 119 -2.31 -2.50 10.70
CA ALA A 119 -1.62 -3.64 11.29
C ALA A 119 -2.56 -4.66 11.97
N GLY A 120 -3.71 -4.19 12.50
CA GLY A 120 -4.69 -5.03 13.20
C GLY A 120 -5.78 -5.62 12.32
N THR A 121 -5.69 -5.53 10.98
CA THR A 121 -6.79 -5.90 10.07
C THR A 121 -6.50 -7.15 9.23
N ALA A 122 -5.65 -8.06 9.72
CA ALA A 122 -5.38 -9.31 9.02
C ALA A 122 -6.69 -10.13 8.80
N PRO A 123 -6.81 -10.91 7.70
CA PRO A 123 -5.83 -11.06 6.62
C PRO A 123 -5.76 -9.82 5.71
N PHE A 124 -4.61 -9.64 5.05
CA PHE A 124 -4.28 -8.46 4.26
C PHE A 124 -4.61 -8.62 2.76
N PHE A 125 -4.60 -7.48 2.07
CA PHE A 125 -5.01 -7.28 0.67
C PHE A 125 -6.51 -7.47 0.42
N HIS A 126 -6.95 -7.16 -0.80
CA HIS A 126 -8.37 -7.22 -1.18
C HIS A 126 -8.90 -8.66 -1.30
N ASP A 127 -8.01 -9.65 -1.32
CA ASP A 127 -8.28 -11.05 -1.58
C ASP A 127 -7.80 -11.99 -0.44
N ALA A 128 -7.41 -11.42 0.71
CA ALA A 128 -6.91 -12.16 1.87
C ALA A 128 -5.69 -13.07 1.56
N SER A 129 -4.87 -12.74 0.55
CA SER A 129 -3.73 -13.55 0.12
C SER A 129 -2.52 -13.52 1.06
N ALA A 130 -2.49 -12.62 2.05
CA ALA A 130 -1.50 -12.61 3.12
C ALA A 130 -2.16 -12.71 4.50
N LEU A 131 -1.79 -13.71 5.30
CA LEU A 131 -2.42 -13.95 6.61
C LEU A 131 -1.92 -13.05 7.73
N ASP A 132 -0.72 -12.53 7.60
CA ASP A 132 -0.02 -11.80 8.63
C ASP A 132 0.88 -10.73 7.98
N LEU A 133 1.46 -9.87 8.83
CA LEU A 133 2.29 -8.75 8.37
C LEU A 133 3.57 -9.22 7.67
N GLN A 134 4.11 -10.38 8.05
CA GLN A 134 5.31 -10.92 7.41
C GLN A 134 4.99 -11.39 5.98
N GLN A 135 3.91 -12.13 5.78
CA GLN A 135 3.46 -12.55 4.44
C GLN A 135 3.11 -11.35 3.55
N MET A 136 2.59 -10.26 4.13
CA MET A 136 2.37 -9.01 3.42
C MET A 136 3.71 -8.39 2.96
N MET A 137 4.74 -8.37 3.81
CA MET A 137 6.05 -7.86 3.43
C MET A 137 6.78 -8.77 2.43
N ASP A 138 6.63 -10.09 2.54
CA ASP A 138 7.15 -11.05 1.57
C ASP A 138 6.57 -10.77 0.17
N HIS A 139 5.25 -10.47 0.10
CA HIS A 139 4.59 -10.05 -1.14
C HIS A 139 5.23 -8.78 -1.72
N TYR A 140 5.39 -7.73 -0.91
CA TYR A 140 6.04 -6.49 -1.37
C TYR A 140 7.48 -6.75 -1.84
N ASN A 141 8.20 -7.68 -1.20
CA ASN A 141 9.56 -8.01 -1.61
C ASN A 141 9.61 -8.70 -2.97
N LEU A 142 8.62 -9.54 -3.31
CA LEU A 142 8.45 -10.08 -4.67
C LEU A 142 8.06 -8.99 -5.67
N PHE A 143 7.22 -8.05 -5.25
CA PHE A 143 6.83 -6.91 -6.07
C PHE A 143 8.06 -6.04 -6.43
N PHE A 144 8.90 -5.69 -5.45
CA PHE A 144 10.11 -4.90 -5.69
C PHE A 144 11.17 -5.64 -6.52
N ALA A 145 11.24 -6.96 -6.42
CA ALA A 145 12.08 -7.77 -7.32
C ALA A 145 11.68 -7.62 -8.79
N ARG A 146 10.38 -7.46 -9.06
CA ARG A 146 9.82 -7.33 -10.40
C ARG A 146 9.77 -5.88 -10.88
N PHE A 147 9.61 -4.93 -9.97
CA PHE A 147 9.41 -3.52 -10.26
C PHE A 147 10.39 -2.66 -9.45
N SER A 148 11.66 -2.77 -9.79
CA SER A 148 12.75 -2.08 -9.10
C SER A 148 12.68 -0.55 -9.20
N GLN A 149 11.85 0.00 -10.09
CA GLN A 149 11.57 1.44 -10.12
C GLN A 149 10.90 1.93 -8.83
N PHE A 150 10.27 1.04 -8.07
CA PHE A 150 9.70 1.37 -6.76
C PHE A 150 10.69 1.16 -5.61
N GLY A 151 11.97 0.91 -5.89
CA GLY A 151 13.01 0.64 -4.90
C GLY A 151 13.48 -0.83 -4.89
N PRO A 152 14.57 -1.12 -4.16
CA PRO A 152 15.14 -2.45 -4.08
C PRO A 152 14.29 -3.39 -3.21
N GLN A 153 14.65 -4.67 -3.24
CA GLN A 153 14.15 -5.62 -2.25
C GLN A 153 14.63 -5.26 -0.84
N LEU A 154 13.76 -5.46 0.15
CA LEU A 154 14.06 -5.25 1.56
C LEU A 154 14.69 -6.50 2.17
N THR A 155 15.74 -6.30 2.96
CA THR A 155 16.32 -7.31 3.84
C THR A 155 15.34 -7.72 4.95
N PRO A 156 15.53 -8.88 5.60
CA PRO A 156 14.66 -9.28 6.72
C PRO A 156 14.62 -8.25 7.86
N ALA A 157 15.75 -7.57 8.14
CA ALA A 157 15.81 -6.54 9.17
C ALA A 157 14.99 -5.29 8.78
N GLU A 158 15.07 -4.87 7.52
CA GLU A 158 14.29 -3.73 7.01
C GLU A 158 12.80 -4.03 6.97
N GLN A 159 12.39 -5.26 6.61
CA GLN A 159 11.00 -5.69 6.71
C GLN A 159 10.50 -5.64 8.15
N ALA A 160 11.30 -6.12 9.11
CA ALA A 160 10.94 -6.06 10.53
C ALA A 160 10.81 -4.61 11.03
N ASP A 161 11.69 -3.71 10.60
CA ASP A 161 11.60 -2.28 10.93
C ASP A 161 10.33 -1.65 10.34
N ALA A 162 10.02 -1.93 9.06
CA ALA A 162 8.80 -1.45 8.41
C ALA A 162 7.52 -1.97 9.10
N ILE A 163 7.50 -3.26 9.48
CA ILE A 163 6.41 -3.87 10.26
C ILE A 163 6.25 -3.17 11.61
N ALA A 164 7.34 -2.97 12.35
CA ALA A 164 7.30 -2.31 13.65
C ALA A 164 6.72 -0.90 13.57
N TYR A 165 6.97 -0.18 12.48
CA TYR A 165 6.37 1.13 12.25
C TYR A 165 4.89 1.04 11.87
N LEU A 166 4.50 0.08 11.03
CA LEU A 166 3.09 -0.13 10.68
C LEU A 166 2.23 -0.49 11.91
N GLU A 167 2.78 -1.27 12.84
CA GLU A 167 2.16 -1.58 14.14
C GLU A 167 1.98 -0.33 14.99
N LEU A 168 2.96 0.58 15.01
CA LEU A 168 2.84 1.87 15.70
C LEU A 168 1.67 2.71 15.16
N LEU A 169 1.42 2.68 13.85
CA LEU A 169 0.26 3.37 13.24
C LEU A 169 -1.08 2.76 13.66
N GLY A 170 -1.09 1.57 14.26
CA GLY A 170 -2.26 0.90 14.81
C GLY A 170 -2.56 1.21 16.27
N VAL A 171 -1.59 1.75 17.01
CA VAL A 171 -1.80 2.19 18.39
C VAL A 171 -2.60 3.49 18.34
N ARG A 172 -3.88 3.45 18.74
CA ARG A 172 -4.62 4.67 19.07
C ARG A 172 -3.71 5.45 20.01
N GLY A 173 -3.35 6.68 19.63
CA GLY A 173 -2.54 7.54 20.49
C GLY A 173 -3.11 7.42 21.91
N ASN A 174 -2.26 6.96 22.84
CA ASN A 174 -2.58 6.99 24.25
C ASN A 174 -2.88 8.47 24.53
N ARG A 175 -4.16 8.84 24.56
CA ARG A 175 -4.55 9.89 25.47
C ARG A 175 -4.26 9.26 26.81
N ASN A 176 -3.12 9.64 27.37
CA ASN A 176 -2.99 9.58 28.81
C ASN A 176 -4.15 10.43 29.31
N ASP A 177 -5.23 9.78 29.73
CA ASP A 177 -6.28 10.39 30.54
C ASP A 177 -5.77 10.49 31.99
N ASP A 178 -4.46 10.74 32.17
CA ASP A 178 -3.76 10.86 33.45
C ASP A 178 -3.77 12.33 33.94
N ASP A 179 -4.71 13.15 33.48
CA ASP A 179 -5.04 14.40 34.18
C ASP A 179 -6.02 14.04 35.32
N ASP A 180 -5.56 13.17 36.21
CA ASP A 180 -6.08 13.04 37.57
C ASP A 180 -5.72 14.32 38.32
N ASP A 181 -6.74 14.95 38.90
CA ASP A 181 -6.76 15.44 40.27
C ASP A 181 -5.43 15.94 40.83
N ASP A 182 -5.24 17.27 40.83
CA ASP A 182 -4.58 18.00 41.92
C ASP A 182 -4.77 19.51 41.68
N ASP A 183 -5.67 20.10 42.47
CA ASP A 183 -5.51 21.38 43.19
C ASP A 183 -6.89 21.93 43.58
N ASP A 184 -7.45 21.31 44.63
CA ASP A 184 -8.11 22.08 45.69
C ASP A 184 -7.05 23.04 46.25
N ASP A 185 -7.27 24.35 46.18
CA ASP A 185 -6.96 25.29 47.27
C ASP A 185 -7.45 26.72 46.95
N ASP A 186 -8.21 27.26 47.92
CA ASP A 186 -8.69 28.63 48.19
C ASP A 186 -9.87 29.27 47.40
#